data_AF-A0AAQ3JR68-F1
#
_entry.id   AF-A0AAQ3JR68-F1
#
_cell.length_a   1.000
_cell.length_b   1.000
_cell.length_c   1.000
_cell.angle_alpha   90.00
_cell.angle_beta   90.00
_cell.angle_gamma   90.00
#
_symmetry.space_group_name_H-M   'P 1'
#
loop_
_entity.id
_entity.type
_entity.pdbx_description
1 polymer ?
#
loop_
_entity_poly.entity_id
_entity_poly.type
_entity_poly.pdbx_seq_one_letter_code
_entity_poly.pdbx_strand_id
1 'polypeptide(L)'
;MEISELIPGLPDEIGRECLLRLPFDAFRTAHAVCKIWKHDVESPTFHRLRKSAGLSRPVVALVLSDPPPIAAAANAKCYFPSPLLYRIALFEPATGAWSSPPMIPGCPHGLPLFCQLAAVGRELVVIGGWDPRTWAATDEVHVYDLVSGVWRRGARMPGPRRSFFACTAAAERRVVFVAGGHDESKNALRSALAYDVAADAWVPLPDMVRPRDECRGVFAGGAFRVVGGYPTEAQGQFSRSVEAFDLAAWRWGAVEERGRLEEAASPRACVVGGEGKLYMCGEAGEVTVLEEGGEGRWQRLAELPRDLRAALQMVAWEEGLMVLGSGVHGGTQVAYVLDLGHQERKGLKWRKVELPREYSGHVHAGCCFQI
;
A
#
# COMPACT_ATOMS: atom_id res chain seq x y z
N MET A 1 -29.03 7.51 36.18
CA MET A 1 -28.38 7.25 34.89
C MET A 1 -27.18 8.16 34.86
N GLU A 2 -25.96 7.63 34.97
CA GLU A 2 -24.77 8.45 34.71
C GLU A 2 -24.81 8.84 33.24
N ILE A 3 -24.96 10.13 32.96
CA ILE A 3 -24.72 10.68 31.64
C ILE A 3 -23.23 10.51 31.42
N SER A 4 -22.84 9.56 30.58
CA SER A 4 -21.44 9.30 30.31
C SER A 4 -20.94 10.39 29.35
N GLU A 5 -20.55 11.54 29.92
CA GLU A 5 -19.97 12.65 29.15
C GLU A 5 -18.67 12.20 28.47
N LEU A 6 -18.47 12.63 27.22
CA LEU A 6 -17.25 12.31 26.48
C LEU A 6 -16.02 12.94 27.15
N ILE A 7 -16.09 14.24 27.45
CA ILE A 7 -15.08 14.95 28.24
C ILE A 7 -15.80 15.66 29.38
N PRO A 8 -15.48 15.37 30.66
CA PRO A 8 -16.19 15.96 31.79
C PRO A 8 -16.24 17.49 31.73
N GLY A 9 -17.44 18.05 31.84
CA GLY A 9 -17.65 19.50 31.82
C GLY A 9 -17.67 20.15 30.43
N LEU A 10 -17.61 19.36 29.35
CA LEU A 10 -17.84 19.84 27.98
C LEU A 10 -19.10 19.18 27.38
N PRO A 11 -19.86 19.90 26.54
CA PRO A 11 -20.85 19.26 25.69
C PRO A 11 -20.18 18.19 24.80
N ASP A 12 -20.85 17.06 24.59
CA ASP A 12 -20.29 15.93 23.83
C ASP A 12 -19.82 16.33 22.42
N GLU A 13 -20.50 17.28 21.78
CA GLU A 13 -20.12 17.86 20.49
C GLU A 13 -18.73 18.51 20.54
N ILE A 14 -18.49 19.32 21.57
CA ILE A 14 -17.19 20.00 21.79
C ILE A 14 -16.12 18.99 22.19
N GLY A 15 -16.47 18.03 23.07
CA GLY A 15 -15.58 16.94 23.42
C GLY A 15 -15.13 16.14 22.19
N ARG A 16 -16.06 15.89 21.25
CA ARG A 16 -15.76 15.18 20.01
C ARG A 16 -14.87 16.01 19.11
N GLU A 17 -15.13 17.31 18.96
CA GLU A 17 -14.23 18.22 18.23
C GLU A 17 -12.79 18.20 18.80
N CYS A 18 -12.61 18.08 20.11
CA CYS A 18 -11.30 17.89 20.70
C CYS A 18 -10.64 16.57 20.25
N LEU A 19 -11.38 15.45 20.31
CA LEU A 19 -10.86 14.14 19.87
C LEU A 19 -10.54 14.11 18.37
N LEU A 20 -11.38 14.76 17.54
CA LEU A 20 -11.19 14.86 16.09
C LEU A 20 -9.90 15.60 15.72
N ARG A 21 -9.28 16.37 16.62
CA ARG A 21 -8.02 17.09 16.37
C ARG A 21 -6.78 16.34 16.86
N LEU A 22 -6.95 15.20 17.53
CA LEU A 22 -5.81 14.40 17.95
C LEU A 22 -4.99 13.95 16.73
N PRO A 23 -3.65 14.00 16.82
CA PRO A 23 -2.80 13.39 15.81
C PRO A 23 -2.94 11.86 15.87
N PHE A 24 -2.62 11.18 14.77
CA PHE A 24 -2.89 9.74 14.65
C PHE A 24 -2.09 8.89 15.65
N ASP A 25 -0.91 9.34 16.06
CA ASP A 25 -0.05 8.70 17.07
C ASP A 25 -0.67 8.78 18.49
N ALA A 26 -1.51 9.78 18.75
CA ALA A 26 -2.26 9.91 19.99
C ALA A 26 -3.52 9.01 20.03
N PHE A 27 -3.94 8.41 18.92
CA PHE A 27 -5.15 7.58 18.89
C PHE A 27 -5.06 6.35 19.76
N ARG A 28 -3.88 5.71 19.82
CA ARG A 28 -3.67 4.58 20.71
C ARG A 28 -3.83 4.97 22.18
N THR A 29 -3.34 6.16 22.55
CA THR A 29 -3.52 6.70 23.89
C THR A 29 -4.99 7.01 24.14
N ALA A 30 -5.66 7.70 23.23
CA ALA A 30 -7.07 8.05 23.33
C ALA A 30 -7.98 6.81 23.46
N HIS A 31 -7.68 5.77 22.69
CA HIS A 31 -8.33 4.46 22.75
C HIS A 31 -8.23 3.81 24.13
N ALA A 32 -7.12 4.03 24.84
CA ALA A 32 -6.87 3.47 26.17
C ALA A 32 -7.44 4.29 27.34
N VAL A 33 -7.90 5.52 27.11
CA VAL A 33 -8.38 6.43 28.20
C VAL A 33 -9.64 5.90 28.87
N CYS A 34 -10.72 5.66 28.10
CA CYS A 34 -11.98 5.16 28.62
C CYS A 34 -12.82 4.48 27.53
N LYS A 35 -13.88 3.76 27.93
CA LYS A 35 -14.77 3.03 27.00
C LYS A 35 -15.47 3.95 26.00
N ILE A 36 -15.80 5.19 26.41
CA ILE A 36 -16.50 6.16 25.56
C ILE A 36 -15.56 6.66 24.46
N TRP A 37 -14.34 7.08 24.83
CA TRP A 37 -13.33 7.51 23.86
C TRP A 37 -12.99 6.39 22.90
N LYS A 38 -12.76 5.18 23.42
CA LYS A 38 -12.58 3.98 22.62
C LYS A 38 -13.69 3.82 21.59
N HIS A 39 -14.95 3.81 22.02
CA HIS A 39 -16.09 3.65 21.12
C HIS A 39 -16.16 4.76 20.07
N ASP A 40 -15.88 6.01 20.47
CA ASP A 40 -15.94 7.17 19.58
C ASP A 40 -14.85 7.10 18.50
N VAL A 41 -13.57 6.94 18.89
CA VAL A 41 -12.44 6.86 17.95
C VAL A 41 -12.47 5.60 17.08
N GLU A 42 -13.16 4.54 17.54
CA GLU A 42 -13.40 3.34 16.73
C GLU A 42 -14.55 3.46 15.74
N SER A 43 -15.40 4.46 15.90
CA SER A 43 -16.61 4.58 15.08
C SER A 43 -16.28 4.99 13.64
N PRO A 44 -16.97 4.42 12.64
CA PRO A 44 -16.90 4.92 11.26
C PRO A 44 -17.33 6.38 11.13
N THR A 45 -18.18 6.86 12.03
CA THR A 45 -18.62 8.25 12.08
C THR A 45 -17.47 9.20 12.45
N PHE A 46 -16.62 8.84 13.41
CA PHE A 46 -15.45 9.65 13.77
C PHE A 46 -14.51 9.85 12.60
N HIS A 47 -14.20 8.78 11.86
CA HIS A 47 -13.38 8.88 10.65
C HIS A 47 -14.02 9.76 9.57
N ARG A 48 -15.32 9.58 9.30
CA ARG A 48 -16.06 10.43 8.35
C ARG A 48 -16.05 11.91 8.74
N LEU A 49 -16.23 12.20 10.04
CA LEU A 49 -16.21 13.57 10.55
C LEU A 49 -14.84 14.21 10.38
N ARG A 50 -13.76 13.51 10.73
CA ARG A 50 -12.38 13.99 10.50
C ARG A 50 -12.13 14.31 9.04
N LYS A 51 -12.55 13.41 8.14
CA LYS A 51 -12.41 13.59 6.69
C LYS A 51 -13.18 14.82 6.23
N SER A 52 -14.45 14.97 6.62
CA SER A 52 -15.28 16.13 6.24
C SER A 52 -14.78 17.47 6.83
N ALA A 53 -14.11 17.43 7.98
CA ALA A 53 -13.54 18.61 8.62
C ALA A 53 -12.14 18.98 8.07
N GLY A 54 -11.61 18.23 7.10
CA GLY A 54 -10.25 18.43 6.58
C GLY A 54 -9.15 18.12 7.61
N LEU A 55 -9.47 17.33 8.63
CA LEU A 55 -8.56 16.96 9.71
C LEU A 55 -7.88 15.61 9.46
N SER A 56 -8.35 14.85 8.48
CA SER A 56 -7.70 13.59 8.10
C SER A 56 -6.36 13.85 7.43
N ARG A 57 -5.35 13.07 7.81
CA ARG A 57 -3.98 13.20 7.30
C ARG A 57 -3.51 11.92 6.61
N PRO A 58 -2.66 12.05 5.58
CA PRO A 58 -2.05 10.89 4.96
C PRO A 58 -1.00 10.28 5.90
N VAL A 59 -1.03 8.95 6.03
CA VAL A 59 0.05 8.17 6.66
C VAL A 59 0.50 7.13 5.65
N VAL A 60 1.77 7.16 5.29
CA VAL A 60 2.35 6.20 4.34
C VAL A 60 2.90 5.01 5.10
N ALA A 61 2.43 3.79 4.80
CA ALA A 61 3.05 2.56 5.28
C ALA A 61 3.94 1.96 4.20
N LEU A 62 5.14 1.57 4.60
CA LEU A 62 6.14 0.94 3.73
C LEU A 62 6.59 -0.37 4.33
N VAL A 63 6.73 -1.40 3.49
CA VAL A 63 7.49 -2.61 3.80
C VAL A 63 8.91 -2.41 3.32
N LEU A 64 9.87 -2.44 4.25
CA LEU A 64 11.28 -2.25 3.97
C LEU A 64 12.14 -3.36 4.55
N SER A 65 13.22 -3.69 3.85
CA SER A 65 14.27 -4.56 4.38
C SER A 65 15.06 -3.86 5.48
N ASP A 66 15.72 -4.61 6.36
CA ASP A 66 16.74 -4.00 7.23
C ASP A 66 17.80 -3.25 6.37
N PRO A 67 18.35 -2.13 6.87
CA PRO A 67 19.35 -1.36 6.16
C PRO A 67 20.65 -2.18 5.99
N PRO A 68 21.40 -1.97 4.89
CA PRO A 68 22.66 -2.68 4.69
C PRO A 68 23.65 -2.41 5.85
N PRO A 69 24.46 -3.41 6.26
CA PRO A 69 25.49 -3.20 7.28
C PRO A 69 26.50 -2.13 6.86
N ILE A 70 27.02 -1.36 7.83
CA ILE A 70 27.95 -0.24 7.60
C ILE A 70 29.26 -0.67 6.89
N ALA A 71 29.61 -1.97 6.92
CA ALA A 71 30.94 -2.47 6.53
C ALA A 71 31.03 -3.20 5.17
N ALA A 72 30.14 -2.94 4.21
CA ALA A 72 30.18 -3.61 2.88
C ALA A 72 30.60 -2.71 1.70
N ALA A 73 31.32 -1.61 1.97
CA ALA A 73 31.82 -0.72 0.91
C ALA A 73 33.26 -1.00 0.44
N ALA A 74 33.96 -2.01 0.96
CA ALA A 74 35.41 -2.12 0.73
C ALA A 74 35.97 -3.45 0.22
N ASN A 75 35.25 -4.58 0.20
CA ASN A 75 35.75 -5.78 -0.49
C ASN A 75 34.64 -6.79 -0.77
N ALA A 76 34.35 -6.99 -2.05
CA ALA A 76 33.45 -8.03 -2.55
C ALA A 76 34.13 -9.40 -2.43
N LYS A 77 33.83 -10.13 -1.34
CA LYS A 77 33.74 -11.60 -1.29
C LYS A 77 33.37 -12.01 0.13
N CYS A 78 32.34 -12.86 0.21
CA CYS A 78 31.95 -13.73 1.32
C CYS A 78 30.82 -13.30 2.26
N TYR A 79 29.76 -14.11 2.14
CA TYR A 79 28.92 -14.71 3.18
C TYR A 79 27.74 -13.91 3.75
N PHE A 80 26.55 -14.42 3.42
CA PHE A 80 25.22 -14.10 3.91
C PHE A 80 25.21 -13.48 5.33
N PRO A 81 24.96 -12.17 5.48
CA PRO A 81 24.87 -11.57 6.80
C PRO A 81 23.40 -11.40 7.18
N SER A 82 22.92 -12.22 8.13
CA SER A 82 21.55 -12.17 8.69
C SER A 82 20.43 -12.52 7.70
N PRO A 83 19.34 -13.22 8.12
CA PRO A 83 18.14 -13.26 7.30
C PRO A 83 17.71 -11.83 6.97
N LEU A 84 17.37 -11.57 5.71
CA LEU A 84 16.72 -10.32 5.33
C LEU A 84 15.41 -10.25 6.12
N LEU A 85 15.29 -9.28 7.02
CA LEU A 85 14.07 -9.06 7.77
C LEU A 85 13.30 -7.93 7.10
N TYR A 86 12.01 -8.13 6.89
CA TYR A 86 11.10 -7.08 6.46
C TYR A 86 10.40 -6.47 7.67
N ARG A 87 10.28 -5.14 7.67
CA ARG A 87 9.61 -4.35 8.70
C ARG A 87 8.63 -3.38 8.05
N ILE A 88 7.69 -2.91 8.87
CA ILE A 88 6.80 -1.81 8.48
C ILE A 88 7.35 -0.52 9.05
N ALA A 89 7.44 0.51 8.22
CA ALA A 89 7.57 1.89 8.69
C ALA A 89 6.35 2.71 8.30
N LEU A 90 5.99 3.64 9.16
CA LEU A 90 4.95 4.62 8.97
C LEU A 90 5.61 5.99 8.84
N PHE A 91 5.23 6.73 7.81
CA PHE A 91 5.71 8.08 7.54
C PHE A 91 4.53 9.04 7.45
N GLU A 92 4.55 10.13 8.22
CA GLU A 92 3.58 11.21 8.12
C GLU A 92 4.17 12.35 7.27
N PRO A 93 3.69 12.58 6.04
CA PRO A 93 4.29 13.59 5.15
C PRO A 93 4.23 15.01 5.69
N ALA A 94 3.19 15.34 6.46
CA ALA A 94 2.96 16.69 7.00
C ALA A 94 4.00 17.10 8.05
N THR A 95 4.39 16.17 8.92
CA THR A 95 5.36 16.42 10.00
C THR A 95 6.76 15.95 9.63
N GLY A 96 6.88 15.05 8.65
CA GLY A 96 8.12 14.34 8.34
C GLY A 96 8.48 13.26 9.36
N ALA A 97 7.56 12.94 10.28
CA ALA A 97 7.80 11.98 11.34
C ALA A 97 7.77 10.55 10.80
N TRP A 98 8.70 9.74 11.33
CA TRP A 98 8.76 8.31 11.09
C TRP A 98 8.42 7.54 12.36
N SER A 99 7.75 6.41 12.23
CA SER A 99 7.46 5.48 13.32
C SER A 99 7.33 4.05 12.81
N SER A 100 7.24 3.08 13.73
CA SER A 100 7.01 1.68 13.41
C SER A 100 5.84 1.13 14.22
N PRO A 101 4.95 0.31 13.62
CA PRO A 101 3.97 -0.43 14.41
C PRO A 101 4.68 -1.50 15.27
N PRO A 102 4.01 -2.03 16.31
CA PRO A 102 4.53 -3.17 17.05
C PRO A 102 4.77 -4.37 16.12
N MET A 103 5.65 -5.28 16.53
CA MET A 103 5.90 -6.52 15.77
C MET A 103 4.64 -7.37 15.67
N ILE A 104 4.48 -8.06 14.54
CA ILE A 104 3.36 -8.99 14.34
C ILE A 104 3.50 -10.17 15.34
N PRO A 105 2.46 -10.45 16.15
CA PRO A 105 2.47 -11.58 17.08
C PRO A 105 2.70 -12.93 16.39
N GLY A 106 3.75 -13.64 16.84
CA GLY A 106 4.11 -14.95 16.29
C GLY A 106 5.00 -14.89 15.05
N CYS A 107 5.44 -13.70 14.62
CA CYS A 107 6.41 -13.51 13.55
C CYS A 107 7.71 -12.87 14.11
N PRO A 108 8.50 -13.60 14.92
CA PRO A 108 9.70 -13.04 15.57
C PRO A 108 10.83 -12.68 14.59
N HIS A 109 10.74 -13.15 13.34
CA HIS A 109 11.71 -12.90 12.27
C HIS A 109 11.19 -11.87 11.26
N GLY A 110 10.33 -10.94 11.70
CA GLY A 110 9.78 -9.90 10.83
C GLY A 110 8.65 -10.42 9.93
N LEU A 111 8.30 -9.59 8.93
CA LEU A 111 7.23 -9.89 7.98
C LEU A 111 7.65 -11.00 7.01
N PRO A 112 6.68 -11.74 6.43
CA PRO A 112 6.96 -12.58 5.29
C PRO A 112 7.60 -11.78 4.15
N LEU A 113 8.64 -12.33 3.52
CA LEU A 113 9.30 -11.71 2.37
C LEU A 113 8.30 -11.61 1.20
N PHE A 114 8.39 -10.55 0.42
CA PHE A 114 7.49 -10.29 -0.72
C PHE A 114 5.99 -10.26 -0.37
N CYS A 115 5.63 -10.07 0.90
CA CYS A 115 4.24 -9.90 1.32
C CYS A 115 3.59 -8.72 0.59
N GLN A 116 2.30 -8.85 0.32
CA GLN A 116 1.51 -7.73 -0.20
C GLN A 116 1.00 -6.86 0.94
N LEU A 117 0.89 -5.56 0.69
CA LEU A 117 0.47 -4.56 1.65
C LEU A 117 -0.74 -3.79 1.10
N ALA A 118 -1.80 -3.67 1.90
CA ALA A 118 -3.00 -2.93 1.52
C ALA A 118 -3.53 -2.12 2.71
N ALA A 119 -3.89 -0.85 2.47
CA ALA A 119 -4.57 0.00 3.44
C ALA A 119 -6.07 0.04 3.14
N VAL A 120 -6.90 -0.26 4.15
CA VAL A 120 -8.36 -0.20 4.06
C VAL A 120 -8.94 0.55 5.26
N GLY A 121 -9.41 1.76 5.04
CA GLY A 121 -9.78 2.67 6.12
C GLY A 121 -8.62 2.87 7.09
N ARG A 122 -8.77 2.41 8.33
CA ARG A 122 -7.76 2.49 9.39
C ARG A 122 -6.87 1.26 9.53
N GLU A 123 -7.15 0.21 8.76
CA GLU A 123 -6.49 -1.08 8.91
C GLU A 123 -5.45 -1.28 7.81
N LEU A 124 -4.30 -1.81 8.23
CA LEU A 124 -3.23 -2.28 7.37
C LEU A 124 -3.31 -3.79 7.26
N VAL A 125 -3.38 -4.30 6.04
CA VAL A 125 -3.46 -5.73 5.77
C VAL A 125 -2.17 -6.19 5.12
N VAL A 126 -1.51 -7.16 5.73
CA VAL A 126 -0.35 -7.87 5.21
C VAL A 126 -0.81 -9.25 4.76
N ILE A 127 -0.59 -9.59 3.48
CA ILE A 127 -1.10 -10.83 2.88
C ILE A 127 0.04 -11.62 2.23
N GLY A 128 0.13 -12.89 2.59
CA GLY A 128 1.01 -13.86 1.95
C GLY A 128 2.47 -13.46 2.02
N GLY A 129 3.23 -13.83 0.98
CA GLY A 129 4.69 -13.73 0.98
C GLY A 129 5.34 -15.04 1.40
N TRP A 130 6.62 -15.00 1.75
CA TRP A 130 7.43 -16.17 2.07
C TRP A 130 7.95 -16.10 3.50
N ASP A 131 7.89 -17.22 4.23
CA ASP A 131 8.53 -17.28 5.54
C ASP A 131 10.05 -17.03 5.40
N PRO A 132 10.62 -16.07 6.14
CA PRO A 132 11.99 -15.59 5.93
C PRO A 132 13.08 -16.64 6.25
N ARG A 133 12.72 -17.78 6.85
CA ARG A 133 13.67 -18.86 7.18
C ARG A 133 13.54 -20.04 6.21
N THR A 134 12.30 -20.45 5.95
CA THR A 134 12.00 -21.64 5.15
C THR A 134 11.83 -21.33 3.67
N TRP A 135 11.65 -20.05 3.31
CA TRP A 135 11.35 -19.59 1.96
C TRP A 135 10.06 -20.17 1.37
N ALA A 136 9.25 -20.83 2.20
CA ALA A 136 7.96 -21.37 1.81
C ALA A 136 6.95 -20.23 1.68
N ALA A 137 6.14 -20.27 0.62
CA ALA A 137 5.00 -19.38 0.50
C ALA A 137 4.04 -19.59 1.68
N THR A 138 3.38 -18.51 2.11
CA THR A 138 2.37 -18.53 3.16
C THR A 138 1.05 -17.95 2.64
N ASP A 139 -0.05 -18.41 3.23
CA ASP A 139 -1.42 -17.93 3.01
C ASP A 139 -1.91 -17.04 4.16
N GLU A 140 -1.02 -16.67 5.07
CA GLU A 140 -1.36 -15.89 6.25
C GLU A 140 -1.76 -14.46 5.93
N VAL A 141 -2.72 -13.97 6.73
CA VAL A 141 -3.20 -12.59 6.71
C VAL A 141 -3.01 -12.01 8.10
N HIS A 142 -2.36 -10.86 8.18
CA HIS A 142 -2.20 -10.10 9.42
C HIS A 142 -2.80 -8.72 9.23
N VAL A 143 -3.65 -8.30 10.16
CA VAL A 143 -4.32 -7.01 10.11
C VAL A 143 -3.91 -6.18 11.30
N TYR A 144 -3.36 -4.99 11.04
CA TYR A 144 -3.03 -4.00 12.05
C TYR A 144 -4.05 -2.88 12.04
N ASP A 145 -4.56 -2.57 13.22
CA ASP A 145 -5.49 -1.49 13.41
C ASP A 145 -4.76 -0.27 13.96
N LEU A 146 -4.68 0.82 13.18
CA LEU A 146 -3.89 2.01 13.55
C LEU A 146 -4.45 2.75 14.77
N VAL A 147 -5.75 2.63 15.03
CA VAL A 147 -6.40 3.34 16.15
C VAL A 147 -6.14 2.62 17.46
N SER A 148 -6.36 1.31 17.51
CA SER A 148 -6.11 0.51 18.71
C SER A 148 -4.63 0.15 18.89
N GLY A 149 -3.84 0.20 17.82
CA GLY A 149 -2.43 -0.19 17.82
C GLY A 149 -2.21 -1.69 18.02
N VAL A 150 -3.18 -2.52 17.61
CA VAL A 150 -3.17 -3.97 17.83
C VAL A 150 -3.19 -4.71 16.50
N TRP A 151 -2.41 -5.79 16.46
CA TRP A 151 -2.46 -6.79 15.39
C TRP A 151 -3.46 -7.89 15.70
N ARG A 152 -4.13 -8.38 14.68
CA ARG A 152 -4.87 -9.63 14.69
C ARG A 152 -4.48 -10.49 13.49
N ARG A 153 -4.65 -11.81 13.63
CA ARG A 153 -4.62 -12.72 12.49
C ARG A 153 -5.99 -12.66 11.81
N GLY A 154 -5.99 -12.54 10.50
CA GLY A 154 -7.20 -12.66 9.69
C GLY A 154 -7.40 -14.07 9.16
N ALA A 155 -8.53 -14.30 8.50
CA ALA A 155 -8.76 -15.55 7.78
C ALA A 155 -7.67 -15.79 6.71
N ARG A 156 -7.16 -17.02 6.67
CA ARG A 156 -6.14 -17.43 5.70
C ARG A 156 -6.67 -17.34 4.28
N MET A 157 -5.82 -16.92 3.35
CA MET A 157 -6.15 -16.86 1.94
C MET A 157 -6.44 -18.27 1.39
N PRO A 158 -7.63 -18.53 0.85
CA PRO A 158 -8.00 -19.85 0.35
C PRO A 158 -7.28 -20.20 -0.97
N GLY A 159 -7.23 -21.50 -1.25
CA GLY A 159 -6.62 -22.04 -2.47
C GLY A 159 -5.13 -22.37 -2.29
N PRO A 160 -4.39 -22.56 -3.39
CA PRO A 160 -2.95 -22.82 -3.31
C PRO A 160 -2.23 -21.61 -2.71
N ARG A 161 -1.18 -21.88 -1.93
CA ARG A 161 -0.26 -20.82 -1.50
C ARG A 161 0.35 -20.18 -2.74
N ARG A 162 0.36 -18.86 -2.77
CA ARG A 162 0.72 -18.10 -3.95
C ARG A 162 1.74 -17.02 -3.67
N SER A 163 2.53 -16.70 -4.68
CA SER A 163 3.58 -15.68 -4.64
C SER A 163 3.36 -14.65 -5.75
N PHE A 164 3.86 -13.43 -5.57
CA PHE A 164 3.87 -12.36 -6.59
C PHE A 164 2.52 -12.09 -7.28
N PHE A 165 1.43 -12.21 -6.51
CA PHE A 165 0.08 -11.90 -6.97
C PHE A 165 -0.19 -10.40 -6.92
N ALA A 166 -1.10 -9.94 -7.77
CA ALA A 166 -1.67 -8.60 -7.71
C ALA A 166 -2.42 -8.41 -6.39
N CYS A 167 -2.24 -7.27 -5.72
CA CYS A 167 -2.96 -6.88 -4.52
C CYS A 167 -3.35 -5.40 -4.59
N THR A 168 -4.58 -5.07 -4.20
CA THR A 168 -5.06 -3.68 -4.10
C THR A 168 -6.23 -3.58 -3.15
N ALA A 169 -6.59 -2.37 -2.74
CA ALA A 169 -7.68 -2.12 -1.80
C ALA A 169 -8.77 -1.24 -2.42
N ALA A 170 -10.03 -1.60 -2.19
CA ALA A 170 -11.14 -0.67 -2.26
C ALA A 170 -11.37 -0.10 -0.85
N ALA A 171 -10.62 0.94 -0.50
CA ALA A 171 -10.55 1.48 0.86
C ALA A 171 -11.93 1.83 1.45
N GLU A 172 -12.78 2.51 0.68
CA GLU A 172 -14.14 2.91 1.11
C GLU A 172 -15.08 1.71 1.33
N ARG A 173 -14.78 0.56 0.71
CA ARG A 173 -15.54 -0.70 0.88
C ARG A 173 -14.95 -1.61 1.95
N ARG A 174 -13.76 -1.29 2.48
CA ARG A 174 -12.95 -2.17 3.35
C ARG A 174 -12.73 -3.57 2.77
N VAL A 175 -12.49 -3.64 1.47
CA VAL A 175 -12.20 -4.88 0.75
C VAL A 175 -10.80 -4.85 0.14
N VAL A 176 -10.04 -5.92 0.33
CA VAL A 176 -8.75 -6.15 -0.36
C VAL A 176 -8.94 -7.16 -1.47
N PHE A 177 -8.49 -6.85 -2.67
CA PHE A 177 -8.54 -7.72 -3.83
C PHE A 177 -7.18 -8.34 -4.11
N VAL A 178 -7.16 -9.64 -4.41
CA VAL A 178 -5.97 -10.35 -4.87
C VAL A 178 -6.25 -11.13 -6.16
N ALA A 179 -5.28 -11.21 -7.06
CA ALA A 179 -5.43 -11.98 -8.29
C ALA A 179 -4.09 -12.48 -8.82
N GLY A 180 -4.11 -13.63 -9.49
CA GLY A 180 -2.93 -14.20 -10.13
C GLY A 180 -1.86 -14.62 -9.12
N GLY A 181 -0.61 -14.38 -9.48
CA GLY A 181 0.59 -14.95 -8.86
C GLY A 181 0.87 -16.36 -9.38
N HIS A 182 1.78 -17.06 -8.72
CA HIS A 182 2.05 -18.47 -8.99
C HIS A 182 1.91 -19.37 -7.77
N ASP A 183 1.54 -20.62 -7.99
CA ASP A 183 1.51 -21.67 -6.95
C ASP A 183 2.91 -22.21 -6.60
N GLU A 184 2.99 -23.14 -5.65
CA GLU A 184 4.25 -23.76 -5.22
C GLU A 184 4.99 -24.51 -6.36
N SER A 185 4.29 -24.89 -7.42
CA SER A 185 4.85 -25.51 -8.64
C SER A 185 5.21 -24.50 -9.72
N LYS A 186 5.17 -23.19 -9.42
CA LYS A 186 5.42 -22.07 -10.34
C LYS A 186 4.42 -21.95 -11.49
N ASN A 187 3.22 -22.53 -11.34
CA ASN A 187 2.16 -22.32 -12.32
C ASN A 187 1.50 -20.96 -12.08
N ALA A 188 1.43 -20.13 -13.12
CA ALA A 188 0.71 -18.87 -13.09
C ALA A 188 -0.80 -19.12 -12.89
N LEU A 189 -1.42 -18.33 -12.02
CA LEU A 189 -2.81 -18.50 -11.60
C LEU A 189 -3.75 -17.54 -12.33
N ARG A 190 -4.98 -18.00 -12.58
CA ARG A 190 -6.11 -17.16 -13.03
C ARG A 190 -7.01 -16.69 -11.89
N SER A 191 -6.97 -17.41 -10.76
CA SER A 191 -7.88 -17.19 -9.65
C SER A 191 -7.71 -15.82 -9.01
N ALA A 192 -8.85 -15.24 -8.60
CA ALA A 192 -8.93 -14.00 -7.88
C ALA A 192 -9.85 -14.13 -6.67
N LEU A 193 -9.56 -13.35 -5.63
CA LEU A 193 -10.29 -13.38 -4.37
C LEU A 193 -10.48 -11.94 -3.88
N ALA A 194 -11.58 -11.71 -3.17
CA ALA A 194 -11.84 -10.50 -2.42
C ALA A 194 -11.88 -10.83 -0.93
N TYR A 195 -11.19 -10.06 -0.10
CA TYR A 195 -11.17 -10.20 1.34
C TYR A 195 -11.93 -9.05 1.98
N ASP A 196 -13.06 -9.36 2.58
CA ASP A 196 -13.79 -8.44 3.43
C ASP A 196 -13.09 -8.38 4.80
N VAL A 197 -12.45 -7.25 5.08
CA VAL A 197 -11.63 -7.09 6.28
C VAL A 197 -12.48 -6.98 7.54
N ALA A 198 -13.71 -6.47 7.41
CA ALA A 198 -14.64 -6.33 8.53
C ALA A 198 -15.28 -7.67 8.90
N ALA A 199 -15.68 -8.44 7.89
CA ALA A 199 -16.25 -9.78 8.07
C ALA A 199 -15.20 -10.86 8.33
N ASP A 200 -13.91 -10.53 8.14
CA ASP A 200 -12.78 -11.48 8.22
C ASP A 200 -12.99 -12.69 7.30
N ALA A 201 -13.47 -12.44 6.08
CA ALA A 201 -13.94 -13.48 5.18
C ALA A 201 -13.47 -13.27 3.74
N TRP A 202 -13.11 -14.38 3.09
CA TRP A 202 -12.73 -14.40 1.68
C TRP A 202 -13.94 -14.77 0.81
N VAL A 203 -14.10 -14.05 -0.28
CA VAL A 203 -15.08 -14.31 -1.34
C VAL A 203 -14.32 -14.65 -2.62
N PRO A 204 -14.53 -15.84 -3.20
CA PRO A 204 -13.94 -16.16 -4.48
C PRO A 204 -14.57 -15.31 -5.59
N LEU A 205 -13.74 -14.79 -6.47
CA LEU A 205 -14.18 -14.12 -7.69
C LEU A 205 -14.13 -15.11 -8.86
N PRO A 206 -14.84 -14.85 -9.97
CA PRO A 206 -14.60 -15.54 -11.23
C PRO A 206 -13.12 -15.53 -11.59
N ASP A 207 -12.64 -16.58 -12.25
CA ASP A 207 -11.28 -16.63 -12.79
C ASP A 207 -11.08 -15.53 -13.86
N MET A 208 -9.87 -14.95 -13.88
CA MET A 208 -9.40 -14.17 -15.01
C MET A 208 -9.37 -15.03 -16.27
N VAL A 209 -9.42 -14.38 -17.44
CA VAL A 209 -9.27 -15.06 -18.74
C VAL A 209 -7.85 -15.59 -18.88
N ARG A 210 -6.83 -14.82 -18.47
CA ARG A 210 -5.42 -15.21 -18.59
C ARG A 210 -4.78 -15.50 -17.23
N PRO A 211 -3.90 -16.51 -17.14
CA PRO A 211 -3.06 -16.69 -15.96
C PRO A 211 -1.98 -15.61 -15.93
N ARG A 212 -1.69 -15.09 -14.74
CA ARG A 212 -0.77 -13.95 -14.57
C ARG A 212 0.10 -14.12 -13.33
N ASP A 213 1.39 -14.35 -13.53
CA ASP A 213 2.41 -14.24 -12.49
C ASP A 213 3.09 -12.87 -12.52
N GLU A 214 3.62 -12.41 -11.38
CA GLU A 214 4.25 -11.09 -11.19
C GLU A 214 3.41 -9.91 -11.71
N CYS A 215 2.08 -10.01 -11.57
CA CYS A 215 1.14 -8.97 -11.98
C CYS A 215 0.89 -7.93 -10.88
N ARG A 216 0.29 -6.79 -11.27
CA ARG A 216 -0.05 -5.70 -10.34
C ARG A 216 -1.56 -5.48 -10.26
N GLY A 217 -2.04 -5.17 -9.06
CA GLY A 217 -3.44 -4.83 -8.81
C GLY A 217 -3.61 -3.33 -8.63
N VAL A 218 -4.68 -2.78 -9.21
CA VAL A 218 -5.04 -1.37 -9.13
C VAL A 218 -6.56 -1.27 -8.97
N PHE A 219 -7.05 -0.56 -7.96
CA PHE A 219 -8.47 -0.28 -7.80
C PHE A 219 -8.78 1.16 -8.19
N ALA A 220 -9.43 1.35 -9.33
CA ALA A 220 -9.82 2.67 -9.83
C ALA A 220 -11.12 2.56 -10.61
N GLY A 221 -11.93 3.62 -10.62
CA GLY A 221 -13.18 3.66 -11.39
C GLY A 221 -14.21 2.64 -10.94
N GLY A 222 -14.15 2.23 -9.67
CA GLY A 222 -15.00 1.18 -9.11
C GLY A 222 -14.67 -0.24 -9.61
N ALA A 223 -13.56 -0.43 -10.32
CA ALA A 223 -13.13 -1.72 -10.86
C ALA A 223 -11.77 -2.16 -10.29
N PHE A 224 -11.61 -3.46 -10.10
CA PHE A 224 -10.33 -4.07 -9.78
C PHE A 224 -9.61 -4.45 -11.07
N ARG A 225 -8.49 -3.79 -11.37
CA ARG A 225 -7.69 -4.01 -12.58
C ARG A 225 -6.42 -4.78 -12.27
N VAL A 226 -6.14 -5.80 -13.07
CA VAL A 226 -4.93 -6.62 -13.01
C VAL A 226 -4.09 -6.36 -14.25
N VAL A 227 -2.84 -5.96 -14.03
CA VAL A 227 -1.98 -5.35 -15.03
C VAL A 227 -0.75 -6.20 -15.24
N GLY A 228 -0.49 -6.51 -16.51
CA GLY A 228 0.69 -7.23 -16.96
C GLY A 228 0.84 -8.62 -16.35
N GLY A 229 2.07 -8.96 -16.01
CA GLY A 229 2.45 -10.32 -15.64
C GLY A 229 2.58 -11.25 -16.85
N TYR A 230 2.83 -12.51 -16.60
CA TYR A 230 3.08 -13.51 -17.64
C TYR A 230 2.44 -14.88 -17.31
N PRO A 231 2.11 -15.70 -18.32
CA PRO A 231 1.66 -17.07 -18.10
C PRO A 231 2.85 -18.01 -17.83
N THR A 232 2.59 -19.23 -17.36
CA THR A 232 3.61 -20.22 -17.00
C THR A 232 4.60 -20.49 -18.13
N GLU A 233 4.11 -20.63 -19.36
CA GLU A 233 4.87 -20.96 -20.55
C GLU A 233 5.75 -19.82 -21.09
N ALA A 234 5.54 -18.60 -20.60
CA ALA A 234 6.26 -17.41 -21.06
C ALA A 234 6.90 -16.66 -19.87
N GLN A 235 7.47 -17.41 -18.92
CA GLN A 235 8.08 -16.85 -17.72
C GLN A 235 9.08 -15.72 -18.04
N GLY A 236 8.90 -14.57 -17.38
CA GLY A 236 9.69 -13.35 -17.59
C GLY A 236 9.31 -12.53 -18.82
N GLN A 237 8.41 -13.02 -19.69
CA GLN A 237 7.89 -12.27 -20.84
C GLN A 237 6.62 -11.50 -20.43
N PHE A 238 6.83 -10.35 -19.78
CA PHE A 238 5.74 -9.53 -19.28
C PHE A 238 4.79 -9.05 -20.38
N SER A 239 3.51 -9.38 -20.23
CA SER A 239 2.44 -8.84 -21.05
C SER A 239 2.17 -7.38 -20.66
N ARG A 240 1.64 -6.59 -21.62
CA ARG A 240 1.06 -5.26 -21.36
C ARG A 240 -0.45 -5.30 -21.22
N SER A 241 -1.05 -6.49 -21.26
CA SER A 241 -2.50 -6.63 -21.21
C SER A 241 -3.05 -6.32 -19.83
N VAL A 242 -4.29 -5.83 -19.80
CA VAL A 242 -5.04 -5.52 -18.59
C VAL A 242 -6.35 -6.29 -18.59
N GLU A 243 -6.76 -6.75 -17.41
CA GLU A 243 -8.10 -7.28 -17.17
C GLU A 243 -8.75 -6.48 -16.03
N ALA A 244 -10.00 -6.07 -16.23
CA ALA A 244 -10.76 -5.31 -15.25
C ALA A 244 -11.94 -6.15 -14.74
N PHE A 245 -12.01 -6.36 -13.44
CA PHE A 245 -13.16 -6.95 -12.78
C PHE A 245 -14.15 -5.85 -12.40
N ASP A 246 -15.34 -5.91 -12.98
CA ASP A 246 -16.46 -5.04 -12.67
C ASP A 246 -17.23 -5.63 -11.48
N LEU A 247 -17.26 -4.88 -10.37
CA LEU A 247 -17.94 -5.30 -9.15
C LEU A 247 -19.47 -5.31 -9.28
N ALA A 248 -20.05 -4.46 -10.14
CA ALA A 248 -21.49 -4.38 -10.34
C ALA A 248 -21.99 -5.51 -11.25
N ALA A 249 -21.23 -5.82 -12.31
CA ALA A 249 -21.54 -6.92 -13.21
C ALA A 249 -21.02 -8.29 -12.71
N TRP A 250 -20.19 -8.30 -11.66
CA TRP A 250 -19.56 -9.47 -11.06
C TRP A 250 -18.82 -10.36 -12.08
N ARG A 251 -18.07 -9.74 -12.99
CA ARG A 251 -17.35 -10.45 -14.06
C ARG A 251 -16.12 -9.68 -14.52
N TRP A 252 -15.16 -10.40 -15.07
CA TRP A 252 -14.07 -9.81 -15.82
C TRP A 252 -14.58 -9.27 -17.16
N GLY A 253 -14.10 -8.09 -17.53
CA GLY A 253 -14.24 -7.55 -18.87
C GLY A 253 -13.39 -8.31 -19.88
N ALA A 254 -13.43 -7.87 -21.14
CA ALA A 254 -12.51 -8.37 -22.16
C ALA A 254 -11.06 -8.05 -21.79
N VAL A 255 -10.13 -8.91 -22.23
CA VAL A 255 -8.70 -8.64 -22.09
C VAL A 255 -8.34 -7.46 -23.00
N GLU A 256 -7.85 -6.38 -22.39
CA GLU A 256 -7.32 -5.25 -23.13
C GLU A 256 -5.85 -5.51 -23.43
N GLU A 257 -5.50 -5.88 -24.67
CA GLU A 257 -4.11 -6.15 -25.08
C GLU A 257 -3.18 -4.94 -24.93
N ARG A 258 -3.79 -3.75 -25.03
CA ARG A 258 -3.18 -2.43 -25.10
C ARG A 258 -4.02 -1.46 -24.28
N GLY A 259 -4.14 -1.77 -22.99
CA GLY A 259 -4.93 -0.95 -22.06
C GLY A 259 -4.29 0.41 -21.82
N ARG A 260 -5.01 1.34 -21.19
CA ARG A 260 -4.51 2.70 -20.92
C ARG A 260 -3.21 2.76 -20.09
N LEU A 261 -2.70 1.66 -19.55
CA LEU A 261 -1.47 1.58 -18.77
C LEU A 261 -0.21 1.30 -19.63
N GLU A 262 -0.29 1.53 -20.95
CA GLU A 262 0.74 1.23 -21.97
C GLU A 262 2.14 1.82 -21.76
N GLU A 263 2.26 3.01 -21.15
CA GLU A 263 3.56 3.72 -20.98
C GLU A 263 4.36 3.27 -19.74
N ALA A 264 3.93 2.20 -19.07
CA ALA A 264 4.56 1.74 -17.84
C ALA A 264 5.92 1.08 -18.08
N ALA A 265 6.98 1.74 -17.61
CA ALA A 265 8.34 1.20 -17.42
C ALA A 265 8.36 -0.11 -16.63
N SER A 266 7.51 -0.16 -15.60
CA SER A 266 7.33 -1.28 -14.71
C SER A 266 5.98 -1.11 -14.01
N PRO A 267 5.10 -2.14 -13.99
CA PRO A 267 3.85 -2.10 -13.24
C PRO A 267 4.04 -1.79 -11.75
N ARG A 268 5.25 -1.99 -11.20
CA ARG A 268 5.58 -1.67 -9.79
C ARG A 268 5.58 -0.16 -9.49
N ALA A 269 5.73 0.69 -10.50
CA ALA A 269 5.73 2.13 -10.35
C ALA A 269 4.37 2.78 -10.71
N CYS A 270 3.26 2.03 -10.68
CA CYS A 270 1.91 2.59 -10.86
C CYS A 270 1.15 2.55 -9.53
N VAL A 271 0.56 3.68 -9.15
CA VAL A 271 -0.25 3.83 -7.93
C VAL A 271 -1.51 4.63 -8.18
N VAL A 272 -2.54 4.32 -7.39
CA VAL A 272 -3.77 5.12 -7.31
C VAL A 272 -3.56 6.21 -6.26
N GLY A 273 -3.81 7.46 -6.61
CA GLY A 273 -3.87 8.57 -5.67
C GLY A 273 -5.31 9.05 -5.43
N GLY A 274 -5.46 10.30 -4.97
CA GLY A 274 -6.76 10.93 -4.76
C GLY A 274 -7.67 10.90 -5.98
N GLU A 275 -8.98 10.85 -5.75
CA GLU A 275 -10.02 10.97 -6.78
C GLU A 275 -9.92 9.91 -7.91
N GLY A 276 -9.25 8.78 -7.65
CA GLY A 276 -9.08 7.71 -8.65
C GLY A 276 -8.02 8.01 -9.71
N LYS A 277 -7.22 9.07 -9.55
CA LYS A 277 -6.11 9.40 -10.46
C LYS A 277 -5.02 8.34 -10.36
N LEU A 278 -4.50 7.93 -11.51
CA LEU A 278 -3.38 6.99 -11.59
C LEU A 278 -2.10 7.77 -11.84
N TYR A 279 -1.08 7.48 -11.04
CA TYR A 279 0.25 8.07 -11.17
C TYR A 279 1.24 6.99 -11.55
N MET A 280 2.23 7.37 -12.37
CA MET A 280 3.22 6.44 -12.88
C MET A 280 4.57 7.11 -13.09
N CYS A 281 5.66 6.36 -12.86
CA CYS A 281 6.99 6.73 -13.34
C CYS A 281 7.29 6.03 -14.66
N GLY A 282 7.59 6.82 -15.69
CA GLY A 282 8.05 6.35 -17.00
C GLY A 282 9.53 5.99 -17.01
N GLU A 283 9.95 5.30 -18.09
CA GLU A 283 11.32 4.80 -18.27
C GLU A 283 12.33 5.94 -18.43
N ALA A 284 11.91 7.07 -18.99
CA ALA A 284 12.74 8.25 -19.19
C ALA A 284 12.81 9.16 -17.95
N GLY A 285 12.20 8.74 -16.82
CA GLY A 285 12.29 9.44 -15.53
C GLY A 285 11.23 10.53 -15.34
N GLU A 286 10.19 10.56 -16.14
CA GLU A 286 9.01 11.41 -15.97
C GLU A 286 7.98 10.77 -15.04
N VAL A 287 7.29 11.60 -14.27
CA VAL A 287 6.05 11.22 -13.58
C VAL A 287 4.88 11.64 -14.45
N THR A 288 3.98 10.72 -14.74
CA THR A 288 2.75 10.97 -15.50
C THR A 288 1.51 10.72 -14.62
N VAL A 289 0.41 11.37 -14.98
CA VAL A 289 -0.90 11.19 -14.36
C VAL A 289 -1.95 10.86 -15.41
N LEU A 290 -2.86 9.95 -15.08
CA LEU A 290 -4.05 9.63 -15.85
C LEU A 290 -5.28 9.89 -14.98
N GLU A 291 -6.14 10.80 -15.43
CA GLU A 291 -7.38 11.16 -14.76
C GLU A 291 -8.55 10.33 -15.31
N GLU A 292 -9.31 9.69 -14.43
CA GLU A 292 -10.53 8.99 -14.82
C GLU A 292 -11.62 10.00 -15.23
N GLY A 293 -12.16 9.86 -16.45
CA GLY A 293 -13.17 10.77 -17.02
C GLY A 293 -12.64 11.77 -18.05
N GLY A 294 -11.30 11.92 -18.18
CA GLY A 294 -10.69 12.72 -19.25
C GLY A 294 -10.59 11.97 -20.59
N GLU A 295 -9.85 12.53 -21.56
CA GLU A 295 -9.58 11.92 -22.87
C GLU A 295 -8.86 10.54 -22.82
N GLY A 296 -8.52 10.06 -21.61
CA GLY A 296 -7.84 8.78 -21.41
C GLY A 296 -6.35 8.81 -21.77
N ARG A 297 -5.73 9.98 -21.77
CA ARG A 297 -4.32 10.18 -22.14
C ARG A 297 -3.50 10.48 -20.89
N TRP A 298 -2.33 9.85 -20.78
CA TRP A 298 -1.34 10.21 -19.78
C TRP A 298 -0.84 11.63 -20.02
N GLN A 299 -0.68 12.36 -18.93
CA GLN A 299 -0.18 13.73 -18.96
C GLN A 299 1.07 13.81 -18.10
N ARG A 300 2.15 14.37 -18.65
CA ARG A 300 3.38 14.61 -17.89
C ARG A 300 3.10 15.58 -16.76
N LEU A 301 3.49 15.17 -15.55
CA LEU A 301 3.29 15.91 -14.31
C LEU A 301 4.60 16.54 -13.82
N ALA A 302 5.65 15.74 -13.70
CA ALA A 302 6.95 16.20 -13.20
C ALA A 302 8.10 15.37 -13.80
N GLU A 303 9.34 15.80 -13.57
CA GLU A 303 10.54 14.99 -13.80
C GLU A 303 11.08 14.51 -12.46
N LEU A 304 11.51 13.25 -12.40
CA LEU A 304 12.10 12.68 -11.20
C LEU A 304 13.42 13.38 -10.86
N PRO A 305 13.71 13.59 -9.57
CA PRO A 305 15.05 13.96 -9.12
C PRO A 305 16.11 12.99 -9.65
N ARG A 306 17.29 13.52 -10.01
CA ARG A 306 18.38 12.73 -10.64
C ARG A 306 18.88 11.55 -9.81
N ASP A 307 18.62 11.59 -8.50
CA ASP A 307 19.00 10.57 -7.52
C ASP A 307 18.01 9.38 -7.50
N LEU A 308 16.91 9.43 -8.26
CA LEU A 308 15.89 8.38 -8.39
C LEU A 308 15.93 7.77 -9.79
N ARG A 309 16.70 6.69 -9.98
CA ARG A 309 16.85 6.02 -11.28
C ARG A 309 16.62 4.51 -11.26
N ALA A 310 16.65 3.89 -10.09
CA ALA A 310 16.51 2.46 -9.93
C ALA A 310 15.63 2.14 -8.71
N ALA A 311 15.05 0.94 -8.71
CA ALA A 311 14.26 0.41 -7.59
C ALA A 311 13.11 1.33 -7.15
N LEU A 312 12.42 1.94 -8.11
CA LEU A 312 11.38 2.93 -7.81
C LEU A 312 10.17 2.27 -7.14
N GLN A 313 9.77 2.86 -6.02
CA GLN A 313 8.50 2.59 -5.34
C GLN A 313 7.75 3.91 -5.22
N MET A 314 6.45 3.87 -5.46
CA MET A 314 5.59 5.04 -5.37
C MET A 314 4.47 4.77 -4.37
N VAL A 315 4.05 5.82 -3.70
CA VAL A 315 2.83 5.83 -2.89
C VAL A 315 2.15 7.17 -3.10
N ALA A 316 0.87 7.17 -3.48
CA ALA A 316 0.10 8.39 -3.69
C ALA A 316 -1.00 8.52 -2.63
N TRP A 317 -1.38 9.76 -2.35
CA TRP A 317 -2.56 10.13 -1.57
C TRP A 317 -3.26 11.30 -2.26
N GLU A 318 -4.21 11.93 -1.57
CA GLU A 318 -5.08 12.95 -2.16
C GLU A 318 -4.33 14.17 -2.70
N GLU A 319 -3.38 14.68 -1.92
CA GLU A 319 -2.67 15.93 -2.22
C GLU A 319 -1.17 15.74 -2.44
N GLY A 320 -0.72 14.50 -2.62
CA GLY A 320 0.71 14.26 -2.75
C GLY A 320 1.10 12.88 -3.24
N LEU A 321 2.36 12.80 -3.63
CA LEU A 321 2.99 11.61 -4.15
C LEU A 321 4.37 11.46 -3.52
N MET A 322 4.66 10.29 -2.98
CA MET A 322 5.99 9.93 -2.51
C MET A 322 6.64 8.95 -3.49
N VAL A 323 7.90 9.20 -3.82
CA VAL A 323 8.73 8.30 -4.63
C VAL A 323 9.99 7.96 -3.84
N LEU A 324 10.25 6.66 -3.71
CA LEU A 324 11.45 6.10 -3.10
C LEU A 324 12.22 5.30 -4.14
N GLY A 325 13.53 5.23 -3.97
CA GLY A 325 14.40 4.46 -4.85
C GLY A 325 15.85 4.84 -4.64
N SER A 326 16.69 4.56 -5.62
CA SER A 326 18.13 4.85 -5.55
C SER A 326 18.68 5.36 -6.87
N GLY A 327 19.85 5.99 -6.84
CA GLY A 327 20.52 6.48 -8.05
C GLY A 327 21.07 5.36 -8.92
N VAL A 328 21.34 4.19 -8.33
CA VAL A 328 21.83 2.98 -8.99
C VAL A 328 21.21 1.74 -8.32
N HIS A 329 21.15 0.61 -9.04
CA HIS A 329 20.66 -0.65 -8.48
C HIS A 329 21.47 -1.06 -7.24
N GLY A 330 20.79 -1.33 -6.12
CA GLY A 330 21.41 -1.67 -4.84
C GLY A 330 22.07 -0.49 -4.11
N GLY A 331 21.95 0.73 -4.63
CA GLY A 331 22.48 1.94 -3.99
C GLY A 331 21.65 2.41 -2.79
N THR A 332 22.16 3.45 -2.12
CA THR A 332 21.49 4.11 -1.00
C THR A 332 20.11 4.61 -1.39
N GLN A 333 19.12 4.28 -0.57
CA GLN A 333 17.74 4.74 -0.78
C GLN A 333 17.63 6.23 -0.51
N VAL A 334 16.85 6.90 -1.35
CA VAL A 334 16.43 8.30 -1.21
C VAL A 334 14.92 8.36 -1.39
N ALA A 335 14.30 9.35 -0.76
CA ALA A 335 12.87 9.56 -0.82
C ALA A 335 12.56 11.03 -1.13
N TYR A 336 11.55 11.24 -1.96
CA TYR A 336 11.05 12.57 -2.29
C TYR A 336 9.52 12.59 -2.25
N VAL A 337 8.97 13.71 -1.80
CA VAL A 337 7.54 13.99 -1.84
C VAL A 337 7.29 15.11 -2.84
N LEU A 338 6.36 14.88 -3.75
CA LEU A 338 5.78 15.88 -4.63
C LEU A 338 4.45 16.34 -4.03
N ASP A 339 4.35 17.63 -3.76
CA ASP A 339 3.10 18.26 -3.37
C ASP A 339 2.24 18.47 -4.63
N LEU A 340 1.01 17.94 -4.61
CA LEU A 340 0.07 17.98 -5.72
C LEU A 340 -1.08 18.97 -5.49
N GLY A 341 -0.96 19.88 -4.51
CA GLY A 341 -2.02 20.75 -4.01
C GLY A 341 -2.91 21.44 -5.06
N HIS A 342 -4.02 22.01 -4.60
CA HIS A 342 -5.16 22.47 -5.42
C HIS A 342 -4.89 23.60 -6.44
N GLN A 343 -3.69 24.17 -6.51
CA GLN A 343 -3.35 25.29 -7.40
C GLN A 343 -2.63 24.81 -8.66
N GLU A 344 -2.92 25.48 -9.79
CA GLU A 344 -2.49 25.17 -11.15
C GLU A 344 -1.12 24.48 -11.24
N ARG A 345 -1.02 23.43 -12.08
CA ARG A 345 0.16 22.57 -12.36
C ARG A 345 1.47 23.30 -12.74
N LYS A 346 1.52 24.64 -12.67
CA LYS A 346 2.70 25.47 -12.84
C LYS A 346 3.51 25.56 -11.54
N GLY A 347 4.45 24.63 -11.39
CA GLY A 347 5.51 24.72 -10.38
C GLY A 347 5.47 23.67 -9.29
N LEU A 348 5.13 22.42 -9.63
CA LEU A 348 5.26 21.27 -8.71
C LEU A 348 6.71 21.15 -8.23
N LYS A 349 6.89 21.07 -6.91
CA LYS A 349 8.21 21.00 -6.27
C LYS A 349 8.39 19.69 -5.53
N TRP A 350 9.51 19.05 -5.80
CA TRP A 350 9.98 17.93 -5.01
C TRP A 350 10.61 18.42 -3.71
N ARG A 351 10.18 17.85 -2.60
CA ARG A 351 10.83 17.97 -1.30
C ARG A 351 11.55 16.66 -0.97
N LYS A 352 12.85 16.75 -0.69
CA LYS A 352 13.61 15.58 -0.22
C LYS A 352 13.14 15.22 1.19
N VAL A 353 12.90 13.93 1.42
CA VAL A 353 12.56 13.39 2.75
C VAL A 353 13.84 12.89 3.39
N GLU A 354 14.04 13.28 4.65
CA GLU A 354 15.09 12.71 5.46
C GLU A 354 14.74 11.27 5.83
N LEU A 355 15.66 10.35 5.55
CA LEU A 355 15.53 8.93 5.87
C LEU A 355 16.46 8.59 7.03
N PRO A 356 15.94 8.49 8.27
CA PRO A 356 16.71 7.92 9.37
C PRO A 356 17.25 6.55 9.00
N ARG A 357 18.42 6.18 9.53
CA ARG A 357 19.11 4.93 9.17
C ARG A 357 18.22 3.69 9.35
N GLU A 358 17.36 3.68 10.35
CA GLU A 358 16.42 2.58 10.61
C GLU A 358 15.34 2.42 9.52
N TYR A 359 15.08 3.45 8.71
CA TYR A 359 14.10 3.47 7.63
C TYR A 359 14.73 3.61 6.24
N SER A 360 16.06 3.47 6.11
CA SER A 360 16.78 3.63 4.84
C SER A 360 16.96 2.33 4.05
N GLY A 361 16.30 1.25 4.48
CA GLY A 361 16.29 -0.03 3.81
C GLY A 361 15.51 -0.02 2.50
N HIS A 362 15.71 -1.06 1.68
CA HIS A 362 15.04 -1.17 0.39
C HIS A 362 13.53 -1.38 0.57
N VAL A 363 12.73 -0.64 -0.18
CA VAL A 363 11.27 -0.69 -0.11
C VAL A 363 10.71 -1.71 -1.09
N HIS A 364 9.84 -2.59 -0.59
CA HIS A 364 9.25 -3.68 -1.37
C HIS A 364 7.77 -3.46 -1.70
N ALA A 365 7.05 -2.79 -0.80
CA ALA A 365 5.65 -2.44 -0.98
C ALA A 365 5.34 -1.16 -0.21
N GLY A 366 4.31 -0.44 -0.64
CA GLY A 366 3.83 0.73 0.07
C GLY A 366 2.35 0.98 -0.21
N CYS A 367 1.68 1.58 0.76
CA CYS A 367 0.30 2.05 0.66
C CYS A 367 0.10 3.29 1.55
N CYS A 368 -1.03 3.97 1.40
CA CYS A 368 -1.36 5.15 2.21
C CYS A 368 -2.70 4.95 2.92
N PHE A 369 -2.77 5.38 4.18
CA PHE A 369 -4.02 5.62 4.90
C PHE A 369 -4.40 7.08 4.79
N GLN A 370 -5.69 7.35 4.93
CA GLN A 370 -6.21 8.67 5.23
C GLN A 370 -6.84 8.57 6.62
N ILE A 371 -6.32 9.29 7.62
CA ILE A 371 -6.71 9.14 9.04
C ILE A 371 -7.11 10.46 9.68
#